data_AF-A0A1N7IUC6-F1
#
_entry.id   AF-A0A1N7IUC6-F1
#
_cell.length_a   1.000
_cell.length_b   1.000
_cell.length_c   1.000
_cell.angle_alpha   90.00
_cell.angle_beta   90.00
_cell.angle_gamma   90.00
#
_symmetry.space_group_name_H-M   'P 1'
#
loop_
_entity.id
_entity.type
_entity.pdbx_description
1 polymer ?
#
loop_
_entity_poly.entity_id
_entity_poly.type
_entity_poly.pdbx_seq_one_letter_code
_entity_poly.pdbx_strand_id
1 'polypeptide(L)'
;MIRARKHRRARAAAVIVASASLLLTSCAGEIEEQDPQADRVLQEARTVNQSRHVAERFEPHPVVMDDPDGFATSELFYPSSEVLILADDTPAAQLRAASLAVAVHAPMLIYRSERHADVIREIERMSTHTVYAVGNVPVLGYTDKLTVIKDPGGHVALEKATALRFTEQEVAAEQDAAAAVAGLADGEPTWLRAGYGPQQHVADDAEPGVVPVRSRQDAEMAPQVIALPESSLAAVATARAFGANVYLADKPDPRESHLTLVLTAGLSELPLVALGKAFGTSGELAQRIREAEENTQPGDLNNISSLPQSPD
;
A
#
# COMPACT_ATOMS: atom_id res chain seq x y z
N MET A 1 52.35 -7.91 87.86
CA MET A 1 52.70 -6.58 88.39
C MET A 1 52.23 -5.51 87.41
N ILE A 2 51.70 -4.39 87.92
CA ILE A 2 51.28 -3.14 87.24
C ILE A 2 49.88 -3.24 86.56
N ARG A 3 48.78 -2.80 87.21
CA ARG A 3 48.19 -1.43 87.29
C ARG A 3 47.86 -0.86 85.89
N ALA A 4 46.71 -0.24 85.57
CA ALA A 4 45.62 0.31 86.34
C ALA A 4 44.46 0.75 85.40
N ARG A 5 43.25 0.86 85.98
CA ARG A 5 42.25 1.97 85.88
C ARG A 5 41.83 2.48 84.47
N LYS A 6 40.52 2.35 84.13
CA LYS A 6 39.44 3.36 84.28
C LYS A 6 39.64 4.59 83.36
N HIS A 7 38.70 5.14 82.60
CA HIS A 7 37.24 5.20 82.59
C HIS A 7 36.80 5.89 81.28
N ARG A 8 35.59 5.59 80.77
CA ARG A 8 34.48 6.53 80.44
C ARG A 8 33.55 5.80 79.44
N ARG A 9 32.34 5.42 79.89
CA ARG A 9 31.05 6.11 79.63
C ARG A 9 30.81 6.30 78.12
N ALA A 10 29.69 5.94 77.51
CA ALA A 10 28.43 5.34 77.94
C ALA A 10 27.57 5.11 76.68
N ARG A 11 26.54 4.25 76.81
CA ARG A 11 25.28 4.20 76.04
C ARG A 11 25.39 3.64 74.60
N ALA A 12 24.85 2.44 74.36
CA ALA A 12 23.45 2.14 73.97
C ALA A 12 23.23 2.42 72.46
N ALA A 13 22.61 1.60 71.61
CA ALA A 13 21.83 0.38 71.76
C ALA A 13 21.81 -0.38 70.40
N ALA A 14 21.44 -1.67 70.47
CA ALA A 14 20.84 -2.57 69.48
C ALA A 14 20.95 -2.30 67.96
N VAL A 15 21.43 -3.30 67.21
CA VAL A 15 21.00 -3.55 65.81
C VAL A 15 20.83 -5.05 65.55
N ILE A 16 19.75 -5.32 64.83
CA ILE A 16 19.18 -6.57 64.36
C ILE A 16 20.03 -7.19 63.24
N VAL A 17 20.16 -8.52 63.26
CA VAL A 17 20.71 -9.38 62.21
C VAL A 17 19.77 -10.58 62.13
N ALA A 18 19.44 -11.20 61.02
CA ALA A 18 19.42 -10.93 59.59
C ALA A 18 18.61 -12.10 59.01
N SER A 19 17.95 -11.96 57.88
CA SER A 19 17.62 -13.12 57.03
C SER A 19 17.49 -12.69 55.58
N ALA A 20 18.30 -13.35 54.76
CA ALA A 20 18.50 -13.14 53.34
C ALA A 20 17.40 -13.82 52.51
N SER A 21 16.98 -13.16 51.43
CA SER A 21 16.14 -13.75 50.39
C SER A 21 16.67 -13.34 49.01
N LEU A 22 17.28 -14.32 48.36
CA LEU A 22 17.44 -14.59 46.92
C LEU A 22 17.18 -13.45 45.91
N LEU A 23 18.26 -13.04 45.24
CA LEU A 23 18.23 -12.33 43.96
C LEU A 23 18.02 -13.36 42.83
N LEU A 24 16.83 -13.37 42.23
CA LEU A 24 16.61 -13.97 40.92
C LEU A 24 16.78 -12.87 39.87
N THR A 25 17.96 -12.83 39.25
CA THR A 25 18.21 -12.06 38.03
C THR A 25 17.55 -12.78 36.86
N SER A 26 16.31 -12.41 36.58
CA SER A 26 15.60 -12.74 35.35
C SER A 26 16.08 -11.79 34.25
N CYS A 27 16.76 -12.31 33.24
CA CYS A 27 16.92 -11.66 31.95
C CYS A 27 15.56 -11.64 31.25
N ALA A 28 14.72 -10.67 31.63
CA ALA A 28 13.61 -10.26 30.78
C ALA A 28 14.21 -9.32 29.74
N GLY A 29 14.04 -9.65 28.46
CA GLY A 29 14.23 -8.67 27.39
C GLY A 29 13.44 -7.41 27.72
N GLU A 30 13.97 -6.27 27.30
CA GLU A 30 13.32 -4.96 27.42
C GLU A 30 11.89 -5.09 26.90
N ILE A 31 10.94 -5.24 27.83
CA ILE A 31 9.55 -4.93 27.58
C ILE A 31 9.61 -3.41 27.44
N GLU A 32 9.48 -2.90 26.22
CA GLU A 32 9.21 -1.48 25.99
C GLU A 32 8.15 -1.07 27.01
N GLU A 33 8.52 -0.19 27.95
CA GLU A 33 7.60 0.34 28.93
C GLU A 33 6.44 0.96 28.16
N GLN A 34 5.28 0.31 28.17
CA GLN A 34 4.04 0.86 27.64
C GLN A 34 3.86 2.22 28.30
N ASP A 35 4.00 3.30 27.52
CA ASP A 35 3.71 4.65 27.98
C ASP A 35 2.27 4.66 28.50
N PRO A 36 2.05 4.80 29.83
CA PRO A 36 0.71 4.76 30.42
C PRO A 36 -0.20 5.89 29.89
N GLN A 37 0.37 6.86 29.18
CA GLN A 37 -0.32 8.00 28.59
C GLN A 37 -0.50 7.90 27.08
N ALA A 38 -0.09 6.82 26.41
CA ALA A 38 -0.30 6.65 24.98
C ALA A 38 -1.63 5.97 24.65
N ASP A 39 -2.27 6.39 23.56
CA ASP A 39 -3.47 5.72 23.05
C ASP A 39 -3.13 4.29 22.59
N ARG A 40 -3.90 3.30 23.06
CA ARG A 40 -3.65 1.89 22.79
C ARG A 40 -3.75 1.55 21.31
N VAL A 41 -4.76 2.09 20.61
CA VAL A 41 -4.98 1.83 19.18
C VAL A 41 -3.82 2.41 18.38
N LEU A 42 -3.34 3.60 18.77
CA LEU A 42 -2.19 4.21 18.11
C LEU A 42 -0.92 3.35 18.25
N GLN A 43 -0.65 2.81 19.45
CA GLN A 43 0.51 1.95 19.67
C GLN A 43 0.43 0.63 18.92
N GLU A 44 -0.77 0.04 18.84
CA GLU A 44 -1.01 -1.16 18.05
C GLU A 44 -0.79 -0.88 16.55
N ALA A 45 -1.32 0.24 16.04
CA ALA A 45 -1.12 0.68 14.66
C ALA A 45 0.36 0.88 14.32
N ARG A 46 1.13 1.53 15.20
CA ARG A 46 2.60 1.66 15.05
C ARG A 46 3.27 0.30 14.93
N THR A 47 2.95 -0.62 15.84
CA THR A 47 3.53 -1.97 15.85
C THR A 47 3.26 -2.69 14.53
N VAL A 48 2.01 -2.67 14.05
CA VAL A 48 1.63 -3.30 12.78
C VAL A 48 2.36 -2.65 11.60
N ASN A 49 2.30 -1.33 11.50
CA ASN A 49 2.87 -0.58 10.38
C ASN A 49 4.41 -0.74 10.30
N GLN A 50 5.09 -0.74 11.45
CA GLN A 50 6.56 -0.83 11.54
C GLN A 50 7.09 -2.27 11.43
N SER A 51 6.24 -3.28 11.60
CA SER A 51 6.65 -4.69 11.51
C SER A 51 7.01 -5.16 10.09
N ARG A 52 6.63 -4.38 9.06
CA ARG A 52 6.85 -4.73 7.66
C ARG A 52 8.32 -4.56 7.28
N HIS A 53 8.89 -5.59 6.67
CA HIS A 53 10.18 -5.48 6.01
C HIS A 53 9.97 -4.92 4.60
N VAL A 54 10.51 -3.74 4.31
CA VAL A 54 10.39 -3.09 2.99
C VAL A 54 11.73 -3.14 2.27
N ALA A 55 11.72 -3.43 0.97
CA ALA A 55 12.95 -3.53 0.19
C ALA A 55 13.68 -2.19 0.11
N GLU A 56 15.02 -2.21 0.18
CA GLU A 56 15.88 -1.01 0.16
C GLU A 56 15.76 -0.16 -1.12
N ARG A 57 15.15 -0.69 -2.18
CA ARG A 57 14.89 0.07 -3.41
C ARG A 57 13.81 1.14 -3.25
N PHE A 58 12.96 1.02 -2.24
CA PHE A 58 11.94 2.02 -1.95
C PHE A 58 12.53 3.10 -1.05
N GLU A 59 12.04 4.33 -1.19
CA GLU A 59 12.50 5.45 -0.37
C GLU A 59 12.31 5.14 1.12
N PRO A 60 13.27 5.49 1.98
CA PRO A 60 13.22 5.21 3.42
C PRO A 60 12.24 6.11 4.19
N HIS A 61 11.46 6.93 3.49
CA HIS A 61 10.54 7.92 4.04
C HIS A 61 9.23 7.94 3.24
N PRO A 62 8.18 8.62 3.73
CA PRO A 62 6.94 8.78 2.96
C PRO A 62 7.18 9.41 1.59
N VAL A 63 6.45 8.94 0.58
CA VAL A 63 6.46 9.44 -0.79
C VAL A 63 5.02 9.71 -1.22
N VAL A 64 4.71 10.97 -1.55
CA VAL A 64 3.42 11.32 -2.17
C VAL A 64 3.57 11.33 -3.69
N MET A 65 2.65 10.68 -4.38
CA MET A 65 2.68 10.54 -5.84
C MET A 65 1.45 11.20 -6.47
N ASP A 66 1.66 12.27 -7.26
CA ASP A 66 0.63 12.79 -8.16
C ASP A 66 0.75 12.10 -9.52
N ASP A 67 -0.01 11.02 -9.67
CA ASP A 67 0.12 10.13 -10.81
C ASP A 67 -1.25 9.80 -11.43
N PRO A 68 -1.85 10.74 -12.17
CA PRO A 68 -3.18 10.55 -12.74
C PRO A 68 -3.24 9.39 -13.74
N ASP A 69 -2.14 9.09 -14.42
CA ASP A 69 -2.09 8.13 -15.53
C ASP A 69 -1.29 6.85 -15.23
N GLY A 70 -0.64 6.74 -14.06
CA GLY A 70 0.05 5.53 -13.59
C GLY A 70 1.56 5.44 -13.87
N PHE A 71 2.17 6.46 -14.49
CA PHE A 71 3.57 6.45 -14.91
C PHE A 71 4.57 6.49 -13.75
N ALA A 72 4.34 7.37 -12.77
CA ALA A 72 5.25 7.45 -11.63
C ALA A 72 5.18 6.17 -10.80
N THR A 73 3.98 5.61 -10.66
CA THR A 73 3.71 4.38 -9.92
C THR A 73 4.32 3.16 -10.63
N SER A 74 4.24 3.10 -11.97
CA SER A 74 4.92 2.04 -12.74
C SER A 74 6.45 2.15 -12.63
N GLU A 75 7.02 3.36 -12.61
CA GLU A 75 8.45 3.55 -12.38
C GLU A 75 8.90 3.05 -11.00
N LEU A 76 8.13 3.39 -9.96
CA LEU A 76 8.44 3.00 -8.58
C LEU A 76 8.38 1.48 -8.36
N PHE A 77 7.31 0.83 -8.86
CA PHE A 77 7.05 -0.58 -8.57
C PHE A 77 7.65 -1.53 -9.62
N TYR A 78 7.74 -1.12 -10.89
CA TYR A 78 8.15 -1.98 -11.99
C TYR A 78 9.39 -1.43 -12.70
N PRO A 79 10.61 -1.80 -12.26
CA PRO A 79 11.83 -1.57 -13.03
C PRO A 79 11.77 -2.24 -14.42
N SER A 80 11.08 -3.37 -14.52
CA SER A 80 10.83 -4.12 -15.74
C SER A 80 9.50 -4.84 -15.68
N SER A 81 8.83 -5.00 -16.82
CA SER A 81 7.64 -5.84 -16.97
C SER A 81 7.52 -6.34 -18.40
N GLU A 82 7.29 -7.64 -18.59
CA GLU A 82 7.04 -8.19 -19.93
C GLU A 82 5.67 -7.78 -20.49
N VAL A 83 4.72 -7.50 -19.59
CA VAL A 83 3.33 -7.16 -19.90
C VAL A 83 3.03 -5.75 -19.41
N LEU A 84 2.31 -4.98 -20.21
CA LEU A 84 1.74 -3.68 -19.82
C LEU A 84 0.26 -3.67 -20.16
N ILE A 85 -0.57 -3.30 -19.19
CA ILE A 85 -2.01 -3.08 -19.42
C ILE A 85 -2.24 -1.61 -19.70
N LEU A 86 -2.88 -1.30 -20.82
CA LEU A 86 -3.27 0.07 -21.16
C LEU A 86 -4.79 0.16 -21.19
N ALA A 87 -5.33 1.15 -20.50
CA ALA A 87 -6.75 1.49 -20.59
C ALA A 87 -6.95 2.82 -21.32
N ASP A 88 -8.08 3.00 -22.00
CA ASP A 88 -8.56 4.35 -22.28
C ASP A 88 -9.06 5.05 -20.99
N ASP A 89 -9.55 6.29 -21.11
CA ASP A 89 -9.98 7.08 -19.97
C ASP A 89 -11.42 6.77 -19.50
N THR A 90 -12.10 5.78 -20.09
CA THR A 90 -13.45 5.40 -19.65
C THR A 90 -13.42 4.57 -18.36
N PRO A 91 -14.39 4.76 -17.44
CA PRO A 91 -14.43 3.98 -16.20
C PRO A 91 -14.51 2.45 -16.44
N ALA A 92 -15.26 2.04 -17.46
CA ALA A 92 -15.40 0.63 -17.81
C ALA A 92 -14.08 0.01 -18.28
N ALA A 93 -13.29 0.72 -19.09
CA ALA A 93 -11.97 0.24 -19.49
C ALA A 93 -10.99 0.22 -18.30
N GLN A 94 -10.98 1.26 -17.47
CA GLN A 94 -10.08 1.34 -16.32
C GLN A 94 -10.34 0.23 -15.29
N LEU A 95 -11.59 -0.02 -14.90
CA LEU A 95 -11.92 -1.07 -13.93
C LEU A 95 -11.61 -2.48 -14.47
N ARG A 96 -11.87 -2.70 -15.76
CA ARG A 96 -11.51 -3.96 -16.42
C ARG A 96 -10.00 -4.14 -16.53
N ALA A 97 -9.27 -3.09 -16.90
CA ALA A 97 -7.81 -3.09 -16.96
C ALA A 97 -7.20 -3.32 -15.57
N ALA A 98 -7.76 -2.72 -14.52
CA ALA A 98 -7.32 -2.93 -13.14
C ALA A 98 -7.49 -4.39 -12.72
N SER A 99 -8.65 -4.99 -13.02
CA SER A 99 -8.93 -6.42 -12.79
C SER A 99 -7.88 -7.31 -13.46
N LEU A 100 -7.54 -7.01 -14.72
CA LEU A 100 -6.55 -7.75 -15.48
C LEU A 100 -5.13 -7.55 -14.93
N ALA A 101 -4.74 -6.30 -14.66
CA ALA A 101 -3.43 -5.92 -14.15
C ALA A 101 -3.09 -6.65 -12.85
N VAL A 102 -4.04 -6.69 -11.91
CA VAL A 102 -3.88 -7.42 -10.65
C VAL A 102 -3.78 -8.93 -10.91
N ALA A 103 -4.67 -9.49 -11.72
CA ALA A 103 -4.69 -10.93 -11.99
C ALA A 103 -3.45 -11.47 -12.71
N VAL A 104 -2.75 -10.63 -13.49
CA VAL A 104 -1.55 -11.04 -14.25
C VAL A 104 -0.24 -10.45 -13.69
N HIS A 105 -0.32 -9.68 -12.60
CA HIS A 105 0.80 -8.98 -11.97
C HIS A 105 1.58 -8.09 -12.95
N ALA A 106 0.85 -7.25 -13.67
CA ALA A 106 1.40 -6.28 -14.62
C ALA A 106 1.02 -4.84 -14.24
N PRO A 107 1.87 -3.85 -14.55
CA PRO A 107 1.53 -2.44 -14.39
C PRO A 107 0.37 -2.05 -15.32
N MET A 108 -0.40 -1.05 -14.89
CA MET A 108 -1.49 -0.46 -15.63
C MET A 108 -1.21 1.03 -15.86
N LEU A 109 -1.44 1.51 -17.09
CA LEU A 109 -1.44 2.94 -17.40
C LEU A 109 -2.75 3.35 -18.07
N ILE A 110 -3.11 4.62 -17.89
CA ILE A 110 -4.17 5.25 -18.69
C ILE A 110 -3.51 5.87 -19.92
N TYR A 111 -3.95 5.42 -21.09
CA TYR A 111 -3.53 5.97 -22.37
C TYR A 111 -4.25 7.29 -22.63
N ARG A 112 -3.46 8.33 -22.90
CA ARG A 112 -3.94 9.59 -23.47
C ARG A 112 -3.16 9.93 -24.73
N SER A 113 -3.85 10.50 -25.72
CA SER A 113 -3.23 10.78 -27.02
C SER A 113 -2.05 11.75 -26.92
N GLU A 114 -2.17 12.75 -26.05
CA GLU A 114 -1.12 13.72 -25.73
C GLU A 114 0.08 13.12 -24.99
N ARG A 115 -0.09 11.96 -24.36
CA ARG A 115 0.95 11.20 -23.63
C ARG A 115 1.50 10.03 -24.44
N HIS A 116 1.14 9.88 -25.72
CA HIS A 116 1.55 8.74 -26.54
C HIS A 116 3.06 8.47 -26.51
N ALA A 117 3.87 9.54 -26.61
CA ALA A 117 5.32 9.41 -26.56
C ALA A 117 5.85 8.96 -25.18
N ASP A 118 5.15 9.31 -24.09
CA ASP A 118 5.47 8.79 -22.75
C ASP A 118 5.18 7.30 -22.64
N VAL A 119 4.05 6.84 -23.19
CA VAL A 119 3.69 5.41 -23.23
C VAL A 119 4.76 4.59 -23.95
N ILE A 120 5.26 5.07 -25.10
CA ILE A 120 6.35 4.40 -25.83
C ILE A 120 7.61 4.33 -24.97
N ARG A 121 8.02 5.45 -24.35
CA ARG A 121 9.19 5.46 -23.47
C ARG A 121 9.05 4.49 -22.30
N GLU A 122 7.86 4.37 -21.76
CA GLU A 122 7.58 3.49 -20.62
C GLU A 122 7.61 2.01 -21.02
N ILE A 123 7.09 1.67 -22.21
CA ILE A 123 7.24 0.34 -22.83
C ILE A 123 8.73 -0.02 -23.01
N GLU A 124 9.54 0.91 -23.51
CA GLU A 124 10.97 0.72 -23.71
C GLU A 124 11.71 0.57 -22.38
N ARG A 125 11.44 1.44 -21.40
CA ARG A 125 12.03 1.41 -20.05
C ARG A 125 11.81 0.06 -19.38
N MET A 126 10.57 -0.44 -19.43
CA MET A 126 10.21 -1.70 -18.79
C MET A 126 10.62 -2.94 -19.59
N SER A 127 11.10 -2.76 -20.84
CA SER A 127 11.33 -3.85 -21.79
C SER A 127 10.08 -4.71 -22.01
N THR A 128 8.93 -4.04 -22.16
CA THR A 128 7.64 -4.69 -22.40
C THR A 128 7.58 -5.32 -23.78
N HIS A 129 7.12 -6.57 -23.85
CA HIS A 129 6.95 -7.32 -25.10
C HIS A 129 5.49 -7.52 -25.48
N THR A 130 4.59 -7.44 -24.50
CA THR A 130 3.15 -7.59 -24.68
C THR A 130 2.41 -6.39 -24.08
N VAL A 131 1.62 -5.70 -24.90
CA VAL A 131 0.66 -4.70 -24.44
C VAL A 131 -0.74 -5.27 -24.57
N TYR A 132 -1.51 -5.22 -23.49
CA TYR A 132 -2.94 -5.53 -23.53
C TYR A 132 -3.74 -4.23 -23.43
N ALA A 133 -4.42 -3.90 -24.52
CA ALA A 133 -5.14 -2.65 -24.74
C ALA A 133 -6.63 -2.83 -24.45
N VAL A 134 -7.13 -2.17 -23.41
CA VAL A 134 -8.53 -2.18 -22.97
C VAL A 134 -9.19 -0.86 -23.33
N GLY A 135 -10.27 -0.90 -24.10
CA GLY A 135 -10.91 0.32 -24.59
C GLY A 135 -10.35 0.81 -25.93
N ASN A 136 -10.59 2.08 -26.23
CA ASN A 136 -10.10 2.77 -27.42
C ASN A 136 -8.64 3.22 -27.26
N VAL A 137 -7.73 2.25 -27.22
CA VAL A 137 -6.29 2.51 -27.25
C VAL A 137 -5.79 2.32 -28.69
N PRO A 138 -5.18 3.34 -29.31
CA PRO A 138 -4.71 3.25 -30.69
C PRO A 138 -3.58 2.23 -30.82
N VAL A 139 -3.35 1.78 -32.05
CA VAL A 139 -2.30 0.81 -32.36
C VAL A 139 -0.94 1.39 -32.01
N LEU A 140 -0.21 0.70 -31.13
CA LEU A 140 1.14 1.05 -30.69
C LEU A 140 2.24 0.30 -31.45
N GLY A 141 1.91 -0.39 -32.55
CA GLY A 141 2.85 -1.24 -33.29
C GLY A 141 3.94 -0.47 -34.01
N TYR A 142 4.93 0.06 -33.29
CA TYR A 142 6.09 0.75 -33.83
C TYR A 142 7.29 -0.19 -34.06
N THR A 143 7.19 -1.45 -33.63
CA THR A 143 8.24 -2.47 -33.75
C THR A 143 7.64 -3.88 -33.86
N ASP A 144 8.27 -4.73 -34.68
CA ASP A 144 7.87 -6.14 -34.87
C ASP A 144 8.04 -6.98 -33.60
N LYS A 145 8.70 -6.45 -32.56
CA LYS A 145 8.93 -7.13 -31.27
C LYS A 145 7.82 -6.92 -30.25
N LEU A 146 6.93 -5.94 -30.47
CA LEU A 146 5.85 -5.61 -29.54
C LEU A 146 4.56 -6.27 -30.02
N THR A 147 4.02 -7.16 -29.19
CA THR A 147 2.71 -7.75 -29.42
C THR A 147 1.65 -6.87 -28.76
N VAL A 148 0.69 -6.38 -29.54
CA VAL A 148 -0.45 -5.61 -29.01
C VAL A 148 -1.71 -6.46 -29.12
N ILE A 149 -2.32 -6.77 -27.98
CA ILE A 149 -3.57 -7.51 -27.89
C ILE A 149 -4.67 -6.50 -27.56
N LYS A 150 -5.69 -6.40 -28.41
CA LYS A 150 -6.86 -5.55 -28.17
C LYS A 150 -7.92 -6.36 -27.46
N ASP A 151 -8.38 -5.85 -26.33
CA ASP A 151 -9.39 -6.50 -25.52
C ASP A 151 -10.75 -6.53 -26.25
N PRO A 152 -11.31 -7.73 -26.51
CA PRO A 152 -12.60 -7.85 -27.17
C PRO A 152 -13.79 -7.66 -26.21
N GLY A 153 -13.53 -7.30 -24.94
CA GLY A 153 -14.53 -7.06 -23.93
C GLY A 153 -15.25 -8.31 -23.43
N GLY A 154 -16.05 -8.15 -22.38
CA GLY A 154 -16.88 -9.22 -21.81
C GLY A 154 -16.11 -10.26 -20.99
N HIS A 155 -16.88 -11.09 -20.28
CA HIS A 155 -16.38 -12.05 -19.30
C HIS A 155 -15.56 -13.18 -19.95
N VAL A 156 -16.10 -13.82 -20.99
CA VAL A 156 -15.47 -14.95 -21.68
C VAL A 156 -14.09 -14.58 -22.26
N ALA A 157 -13.94 -13.37 -22.77
CA ALA A 157 -12.66 -12.91 -23.29
C ALA A 157 -11.60 -12.77 -22.19
N LEU A 158 -12.00 -12.26 -21.03
CA LEU A 158 -11.11 -12.06 -19.89
C LEU A 158 -10.57 -13.39 -19.37
N GLU A 159 -11.46 -14.38 -19.23
CA GLU A 159 -11.07 -15.73 -18.81
C GLU A 159 -10.15 -16.41 -19.83
N LYS A 160 -10.45 -16.25 -21.13
CA LYS A 160 -9.58 -16.79 -22.20
C LYS A 160 -8.21 -16.13 -22.22
N ALA A 161 -8.16 -14.81 -22.00
CA ALA A 161 -6.92 -14.05 -22.06
C ALA A 161 -5.94 -14.46 -20.96
N THR A 162 -6.45 -14.83 -19.79
CA THR A 162 -5.63 -15.12 -18.60
C THR A 162 -5.58 -16.61 -18.25
N ALA A 163 -6.45 -17.42 -18.83
CA ALA A 163 -6.74 -18.79 -18.40
C ALA A 163 -7.21 -18.90 -16.92
N LEU A 164 -7.75 -17.81 -16.37
CA LEU A 164 -8.29 -17.73 -15.02
C LEU A 164 -9.82 -17.62 -15.04
N ARG A 165 -10.48 -18.02 -13.95
CA ARG A 165 -11.93 -17.82 -13.78
C ARG A 165 -12.18 -16.55 -13.00
N PHE A 166 -13.08 -15.72 -13.50
CA PHE A 166 -13.38 -14.44 -12.88
C PHE A 166 -14.74 -14.45 -12.18
N THR A 167 -14.79 -13.97 -10.95
CA THR A 167 -16.06 -13.57 -10.32
C THR A 167 -16.39 -12.16 -10.77
N GLU A 168 -17.62 -11.91 -11.22
CA GLU A 168 -18.04 -10.56 -11.57
C GLU A 168 -18.47 -9.78 -10.32
N GLN A 169 -17.95 -8.57 -10.18
CA GLN A 169 -18.37 -7.60 -9.18
C GLN A 169 -18.74 -6.29 -9.86
N GLU A 170 -19.97 -5.83 -9.65
CA GLU A 170 -20.40 -4.53 -10.14
C GLU A 170 -19.93 -3.41 -9.20
N VAL A 171 -19.32 -2.37 -9.78
CA VAL A 171 -19.00 -1.13 -9.10
C VAL A 171 -20.04 -0.10 -9.51
N ALA A 172 -21.00 0.18 -8.63
CA ALA A 172 -22.19 0.97 -8.97
C ALA A 172 -21.92 2.47 -9.12
N ALA A 173 -20.90 3.01 -8.44
CA ALA A 173 -20.60 4.43 -8.42
C ALA A 173 -19.10 4.73 -8.45
N GLU A 174 -18.76 5.92 -8.95
CA GLU A 174 -17.37 6.35 -9.15
C GLU A 174 -16.56 6.41 -7.86
N GLN A 175 -17.16 6.89 -6.77
CA GLN A 175 -16.48 6.99 -5.47
C GLN A 175 -16.09 5.62 -4.87
N ASP A 176 -16.71 4.54 -5.33
CA ASP A 176 -16.43 3.18 -4.84
C ASP A 176 -15.33 2.49 -5.66
N ALA A 177 -14.90 3.09 -6.77
CA ALA A 177 -14.00 2.46 -7.74
C ALA A 177 -12.60 2.20 -7.17
N ALA A 178 -11.97 3.19 -6.53
CA ALA A 178 -10.64 3.02 -5.94
C ALA A 178 -10.66 1.97 -4.82
N ALA A 179 -11.71 1.94 -4.01
CA ALA A 179 -11.91 0.93 -2.98
C ALA A 179 -12.07 -0.48 -3.58
N ALA A 180 -12.85 -0.61 -4.66
CA ALA A 180 -13.03 -1.88 -5.36
C ALA A 180 -11.70 -2.40 -5.95
N VAL A 181 -10.88 -1.52 -6.53
CA VAL A 181 -9.55 -1.91 -7.07
C VAL A 181 -8.59 -2.29 -5.96
N ALA A 182 -8.54 -1.51 -4.87
CA ALA A 182 -7.67 -1.82 -3.72
C ALA A 182 -8.05 -3.15 -3.05
N GLY A 183 -9.33 -3.49 -3.05
CA GLY A 183 -9.87 -4.74 -2.51
C GLY A 183 -9.71 -5.96 -3.42
N LEU A 184 -9.09 -5.84 -4.60
CA LEU A 184 -8.77 -7.01 -5.42
C LEU A 184 -7.76 -7.90 -4.68
N ALA A 185 -8.18 -9.13 -4.39
CA ALA A 185 -7.40 -10.15 -3.71
C ALA A 185 -6.51 -10.92 -4.69
N ASP A 186 -5.34 -11.33 -4.21
CA ASP A 186 -4.47 -12.22 -4.98
C ASP A 186 -5.05 -13.64 -4.98
N GLY A 187 -5.00 -14.33 -6.12
CA GLY A 187 -5.56 -15.68 -6.25
C GLY A 187 -7.09 -15.78 -6.32
N GLU A 188 -7.84 -14.68 -6.16
CA GLU A 188 -9.29 -14.61 -6.40
C GLU A 188 -9.60 -13.62 -7.56
N PRO A 189 -9.38 -14.03 -8.82
CA PRO A 189 -9.59 -13.16 -9.97
C PRO A 189 -11.02 -12.62 -9.99
N THR A 190 -11.14 -11.29 -9.92
CA THR A 190 -12.42 -10.60 -9.85
C THR A 190 -12.49 -9.58 -10.97
N TRP A 191 -13.58 -9.60 -11.74
CA TRP A 191 -13.83 -8.65 -12.80
C TRP A 191 -14.70 -7.53 -12.25
N LEU A 192 -14.09 -6.36 -12.09
CA LEU A 192 -14.78 -5.14 -11.74
C LEU A 192 -15.50 -4.61 -12.99
N ARG A 193 -16.83 -4.76 -13.02
CA ARG A 193 -17.69 -4.19 -14.06
C ARG A 193 -18.21 -2.82 -13.62
N ALA A 194 -17.95 -1.79 -14.42
CA ALA A 194 -18.51 -0.47 -14.19
C ALA A 194 -20.05 -0.49 -14.34
N GLY A 195 -20.76 -0.09 -13.30
CA GLY A 195 -22.19 0.23 -13.32
C GLY A 195 -22.47 1.72 -13.60
N TYR A 196 -21.41 2.53 -13.77
CA TYR A 196 -21.46 3.96 -14.02
C TYR A 196 -20.63 4.35 -15.25
N GLY A 197 -20.89 5.56 -15.77
CA GLY A 197 -20.17 6.09 -16.92
C GLY A 197 -20.49 5.40 -18.25
N PRO A 198 -19.76 5.75 -19.32
CA PRO A 198 -19.90 5.08 -20.60
C PRO A 198 -19.47 3.61 -20.52
N GLN A 199 -20.13 2.76 -21.30
CA GLN A 199 -19.72 1.38 -21.51
C GLN A 199 -18.33 1.34 -22.17
N GLN A 200 -17.61 0.24 -21.96
CA GLN A 200 -16.32 0.01 -22.58
C GLN A 200 -16.45 0.07 -24.11
N HIS A 201 -15.53 0.80 -24.76
CA HIS A 201 -15.36 0.70 -26.20
C HIS A 201 -14.60 -0.58 -26.57
N VAL A 202 -15.16 -1.37 -27.47
CA VAL A 202 -14.46 -2.53 -28.04
C VAL A 202 -14.14 -2.19 -29.50
N ALA A 203 -12.86 -2.28 -29.85
CA ALA A 203 -12.42 -2.02 -31.22
C ALA A 203 -12.97 -3.08 -32.19
N ASP A 204 -13.32 -2.68 -33.42
CA ASP A 204 -13.88 -3.59 -34.43
C ASP A 204 -12.92 -4.72 -34.83
N ASP A 205 -11.62 -4.50 -34.68
CA ASP A 205 -10.55 -5.45 -34.95
C ASP A 205 -9.99 -6.09 -33.66
N ALA A 206 -10.72 -6.03 -32.55
CA ALA A 206 -10.34 -6.68 -31.31
C ALA A 206 -10.45 -8.20 -31.44
N GLU A 207 -9.32 -8.88 -31.34
CA GLU A 207 -9.23 -10.33 -31.43
C GLU A 207 -8.76 -10.91 -30.09
N PRO A 208 -9.31 -12.07 -29.66
CA PRO A 208 -8.85 -12.74 -28.46
C PRO A 208 -7.35 -13.05 -28.52
N GLY A 209 -6.62 -12.65 -27.48
CA GLY A 209 -5.21 -12.99 -27.29
C GLY A 209 -4.94 -13.46 -25.87
N VAL A 210 -3.81 -14.12 -25.67
CA VAL A 210 -3.39 -14.62 -24.35
C VAL A 210 -2.35 -13.68 -23.75
N VAL A 211 -2.52 -13.35 -22.48
CA VAL A 211 -1.57 -12.56 -21.69
C VAL A 211 -0.74 -13.52 -20.83
N PRO A 212 0.60 -13.41 -20.84
CA PRO A 212 1.44 -14.14 -19.91
C PRO A 212 1.08 -13.78 -18.46
N VAL A 213 0.57 -14.74 -17.69
CA VAL A 213 0.35 -14.59 -16.25
C VAL A 213 1.68 -14.75 -15.53
N ARG A 214 2.00 -13.83 -14.63
CA ARG A 214 3.23 -13.87 -13.83
C ARG A 214 2.92 -14.17 -12.37
N SER A 215 3.96 -14.40 -11.56
CA SER A 215 3.84 -14.37 -10.11
C SER A 215 3.95 -12.93 -9.60
N ARG A 216 3.53 -12.70 -8.36
CA ARG A 216 3.82 -11.46 -7.62
C ARG A 216 5.31 -11.10 -7.65
N GLN A 217 5.56 -9.79 -7.68
CA GLN A 217 6.91 -9.22 -7.79
C GLN A 217 7.39 -8.59 -6.49
N ASP A 218 6.49 -8.35 -5.53
CA ASP A 218 6.82 -7.79 -4.23
C ASP A 218 7.64 -8.73 -3.36
N ALA A 219 7.42 -10.05 -3.47
CA ALA A 219 7.97 -11.03 -2.53
C ALA A 219 7.68 -10.64 -1.06
N GLU A 220 6.49 -10.09 -0.81
CA GLU A 220 6.02 -9.55 0.49
C GLU A 220 6.81 -8.33 1.01
N MET A 221 7.63 -7.68 0.16
CA MET A 221 8.56 -6.60 0.53
C MET A 221 8.13 -5.21 0.03
N ALA A 222 6.88 -5.06 -0.41
CA ALA A 222 6.34 -3.77 -0.84
C ALA A 222 6.01 -2.85 0.36
N PRO A 223 6.21 -1.52 0.22
CA PRO A 223 5.79 -0.56 1.22
C PRO A 223 4.28 -0.60 1.41
N GLN A 224 3.82 -0.09 2.56
CA GLN A 224 2.41 0.24 2.74
C GLN A 224 2.01 1.33 1.75
N VAL A 225 0.85 1.17 1.13
CA VAL A 225 0.30 2.15 0.20
C VAL A 225 -1.01 2.66 0.77
N ILE A 226 -1.18 3.99 0.78
CA ILE A 226 -2.46 4.63 1.08
C ILE A 226 -2.97 5.36 -0.16
N ALA A 227 -4.27 5.35 -0.35
CA ALA A 227 -4.96 6.03 -1.44
C ALA A 227 -6.21 6.72 -0.90
N LEU A 228 -6.81 7.58 -1.72
CA LEU A 228 -8.10 8.21 -1.48
C LEU A 228 -9.13 7.68 -2.50
N PRO A 229 -10.43 7.86 -2.25
CA PRO A 229 -11.47 7.49 -3.22
C PRO A 229 -11.25 8.09 -4.62
N GLU A 230 -10.68 9.29 -4.70
CA GLU A 230 -10.36 10.00 -5.94
C GLU A 230 -8.99 9.67 -6.56
N SER A 231 -8.21 8.77 -5.94
CA SER A 231 -6.90 8.39 -6.48
C SER A 231 -7.03 7.65 -7.81
N SER A 232 -6.02 7.80 -8.67
CA SER A 232 -6.00 7.15 -9.99
C SER A 232 -6.14 5.64 -9.87
N LEU A 233 -7.10 5.06 -10.61
CA LEU A 233 -7.29 3.61 -10.66
C LEU A 233 -6.05 2.90 -11.23
N ALA A 234 -5.32 3.53 -12.15
CA ALA A 234 -4.08 2.98 -12.70
C ALA A 234 -2.96 2.91 -11.65
N ALA A 235 -2.82 3.94 -10.82
CA ALA A 235 -1.85 3.96 -9.73
C ALA A 235 -2.21 2.88 -8.67
N VAL A 236 -3.47 2.83 -8.24
CA VAL A 236 -3.95 1.84 -7.26
C VAL A 236 -3.79 0.41 -7.81
N ALA A 237 -4.20 0.16 -9.06
CA ALA A 237 -4.08 -1.14 -9.70
C ALA A 237 -2.62 -1.57 -9.88
N THR A 238 -1.72 -0.66 -10.26
CA THR A 238 -0.28 -0.96 -10.41
C THR A 238 0.33 -1.36 -9.07
N ALA A 239 0.04 -0.62 -8.00
CA ALA A 239 0.50 -0.96 -6.66
C ALA A 239 -0.05 -2.33 -6.20
N ARG A 240 -1.35 -2.59 -6.38
CA ARG A 240 -1.97 -3.90 -6.06
C ARG A 240 -1.38 -5.04 -6.90
N ALA A 241 -1.23 -4.85 -8.21
CA ALA A 241 -0.65 -5.84 -9.12
C ALA A 241 0.77 -6.21 -8.72
N PHE A 242 1.54 -5.24 -8.22
CA PHE A 242 2.88 -5.47 -7.71
C PHE A 242 2.87 -6.39 -6.48
N GLY A 243 1.79 -6.33 -5.69
CA GLY A 243 1.58 -7.01 -4.42
C GLY A 243 1.53 -6.07 -3.21
N ALA A 244 1.56 -4.75 -3.41
CA ALA A 244 1.47 -3.81 -2.30
C ALA A 244 0.08 -3.85 -1.65
N ASN A 245 0.02 -3.72 -0.32
CA ASN A 245 -1.24 -3.52 0.39
C ASN A 245 -1.66 -2.06 0.23
N VAL A 246 -2.80 -1.84 -0.43
CA VAL A 246 -3.36 -0.51 -0.65
C VAL A 246 -4.56 -0.31 0.27
N TYR A 247 -4.48 0.68 1.14
CA TYR A 247 -5.54 1.06 2.06
C TYR A 247 -6.18 2.38 1.65
N LEU A 248 -7.51 2.46 1.73
CA LEU A 248 -8.24 3.70 1.46
C LEU A 248 -8.33 4.53 2.74
N ALA A 249 -7.73 5.70 2.69
CA ALA A 249 -7.97 6.78 3.64
C ALA A 249 -9.28 7.48 3.30
N ASP A 250 -9.96 8.00 4.32
CA ASP A 250 -11.17 8.82 4.20
C ASP A 250 -10.84 10.32 4.00
N LYS A 251 -9.67 10.77 4.46
CA LYS A 251 -9.15 12.12 4.28
C LYS A 251 -7.64 12.11 4.06
N PRO A 252 -7.06 13.10 3.39
CA PRO A 252 -5.62 13.14 3.18
C PRO A 252 -4.81 13.47 4.44
N ASP A 253 -5.38 14.22 5.39
CA ASP A 253 -4.63 14.73 6.54
C ASP A 253 -4.85 13.83 7.79
N PRO A 254 -3.80 13.14 8.30
CA PRO A 254 -3.92 12.32 9.50
C PRO A 254 -4.28 13.12 10.76
N ARG A 255 -4.12 14.45 10.77
CA ARG A 255 -4.55 15.32 11.88
C ARG A 255 -6.07 15.52 11.91
N GLU A 256 -6.75 15.27 10.78
CA GLU A 256 -8.19 15.47 10.62
C GLU A 256 -8.98 14.15 10.49
N SER A 257 -8.28 13.01 10.47
CA SER A 257 -8.85 11.68 10.34
C SER A 257 -8.12 10.65 11.20
N HIS A 258 -8.89 10.00 12.08
CA HIS A 258 -8.42 8.88 12.89
C HIS A 258 -8.03 7.67 12.05
N LEU A 259 -8.77 7.41 10.95
CA LEU A 259 -8.45 6.29 10.05
C LEU A 259 -7.11 6.54 9.35
N THR A 260 -6.89 7.75 8.85
CA THR A 260 -5.65 8.10 8.15
C THR A 260 -4.46 8.12 9.11
N LEU A 261 -4.66 8.60 10.33
CA LEU A 261 -3.66 8.49 11.40
C LEU A 261 -3.29 7.03 11.67
N VAL A 262 -4.27 6.15 11.85
CA VAL A 262 -4.02 4.72 12.08
C VAL A 262 -3.27 4.08 10.90
N LEU A 263 -3.64 4.41 9.67
CA LEU A 263 -2.97 3.95 8.45
C LEU A 263 -1.54 4.47 8.29
N THR A 264 -1.14 5.50 9.03
CA THR A 264 0.18 6.14 8.87
C THR A 264 1.01 6.15 10.14
N ALA A 265 0.45 5.65 11.24
CA ALA A 265 1.08 5.63 12.56
C ALA A 265 2.45 4.97 12.51
N GLY A 266 3.46 5.67 13.02
CA GLY A 266 4.85 5.24 13.08
C GLY A 266 5.61 5.32 11.76
N LEU A 267 5.00 5.80 10.68
CA LEU A 267 5.59 5.81 9.34
C LEU A 267 6.19 7.15 8.90
N SER A 268 6.23 8.16 9.77
CA SER A 268 6.71 9.51 9.39
C SER A 268 8.17 9.55 8.89
N GLU A 269 8.98 8.59 9.27
CA GLU A 269 10.40 8.44 8.86
C GLU A 269 10.66 7.01 8.34
N LEU A 270 9.64 6.36 7.80
CA LEU A 270 9.72 5.02 7.23
C LEU A 270 9.04 4.96 5.85
N PRO A 271 9.29 3.91 5.05
CA PRO A 271 8.67 3.76 3.73
C PRO A 271 7.13 3.75 3.80
N LEU A 272 6.52 4.69 3.08
CA LEU A 272 5.08 4.81 2.88
C LEU A 272 4.84 5.42 1.50
N VAL A 273 3.91 4.88 0.73
CA VAL A 273 3.51 5.47 -0.55
C VAL A 273 2.09 6.00 -0.43
N ALA A 274 1.90 7.29 -0.71
CA ALA A 274 0.59 7.93 -0.71
C ALA A 274 0.22 8.31 -2.15
N LEU A 275 -0.79 7.63 -2.69
CA LEU A 275 -1.26 7.83 -4.05
C LEU A 275 -2.28 8.97 -4.09
N GLY A 276 -1.90 10.10 -4.68
CA GLY A 276 -2.75 11.26 -4.88
C GLY A 276 -2.17 12.55 -4.30
N LYS A 277 -2.19 13.62 -5.09
CA LYS A 277 -1.69 14.95 -4.69
C LYS A 277 -2.34 15.55 -3.45
N ALA A 278 -3.53 15.10 -3.06
CA ALA A 278 -4.26 15.64 -1.92
C ALA A 278 -3.51 15.40 -0.59
N PHE A 279 -2.65 14.39 -0.52
CA PHE A 279 -1.76 14.16 0.64
C PHE A 279 -0.69 15.25 0.82
N GLY A 280 -0.49 16.12 -0.17
CA GLY A 280 0.51 17.19 -0.15
C GLY A 280 1.85 16.72 -0.71
N THR A 281 2.94 17.26 -0.16
CA THR A 281 4.31 16.78 -0.45
C THR A 281 4.72 15.67 0.52
N SER A 282 5.74 14.89 0.15
CA SER A 282 6.34 13.86 1.02
C SER A 282 6.73 14.38 2.40
N GLY A 283 7.36 15.57 2.46
CA GLY A 283 7.76 16.19 3.73
C GLY A 283 6.58 16.71 4.55
N GLU A 284 5.55 17.27 3.90
CA GLU A 284 4.32 17.67 4.60
C GLU A 284 3.57 16.47 5.16
N LEU A 285 3.46 15.36 4.42
CA LEU A 285 2.83 14.15 4.92
C LEU A 285 3.59 13.61 6.14
N ALA A 286 4.91 13.45 6.05
CA ALA A 286 5.75 13.04 7.18
C ALA A 286 5.56 13.93 8.42
N GLN A 287 5.52 15.25 8.22
CA GLN A 287 5.27 16.20 9.30
C GLN A 287 3.86 16.04 9.90
N ARG A 288 2.82 15.93 9.07
CA ARG A 288 1.43 15.77 9.53
C ARG A 288 1.24 14.48 10.33
N ILE A 289 1.92 13.39 9.94
CA ILE A 289 1.91 12.13 10.70
C ILE A 289 2.46 12.36 12.11
N ARG A 290 3.64 12.99 12.24
CA ARG A 290 4.22 13.31 13.56
C ARG A 290 3.30 14.18 14.39
N GLU A 291 2.79 15.26 13.81
CA GLU A 291 1.89 16.18 14.49
C GLU A 291 0.60 15.49 14.95
N ALA A 292 0.02 14.61 14.14
CA ALA A 292 -1.17 13.86 14.51
C ALA A 292 -0.90 12.90 15.69
N GLU A 293 0.23 12.19 15.64
CA GLU A 293 0.65 11.28 16.72
C GLU A 293 0.92 12.02 18.04
N GLU A 294 1.62 13.15 18.01
CA GLU A 294 1.95 13.96 19.19
C GLU A 294 0.72 14.55 19.88
N ASN A 295 -0.32 14.87 19.10
CA ASN A 295 -1.54 15.48 19.60
C ASN A 295 -2.63 14.47 20.02
N THR A 296 -2.41 13.17 19.79
CA THR A 296 -3.39 12.12 20.13
C THR A 296 -3.37 11.84 21.64
N GLN A 297 -4.53 11.92 22.27
CA GLN A 297 -4.71 11.59 23.70
C GLN A 297 -5.31 10.19 23.88
N PRO A 298 -5.10 9.55 25.05
CA PRO A 298 -5.72 8.27 25.35
C PRO A 298 -7.25 8.29 25.19
N GLY A 299 -7.73 7.43 24.29
CA GLY A 299 -9.14 7.21 24.05
C GLY A 299 -9.72 7.99 22.86
N ASP A 300 -8.92 8.83 22.20
CA ASP A 300 -9.33 9.55 20.98
C ASP A 300 -9.67 8.57 19.85
N LEU A 301 -8.99 7.43 19.79
CA LEU A 301 -9.14 6.44 18.72
C LEU A 301 -10.11 5.30 19.05
N ASN A 302 -10.89 5.41 20.15
CA ASN A 302 -11.84 4.36 20.56
C ASN A 302 -12.97 4.10 19.55
N ASN A 303 -13.17 4.99 18.57
CA ASN A 303 -14.10 4.80 17.46
C ASN A 303 -13.58 3.81 16.40
N ILE A 304 -12.28 3.50 16.39
CA ILE A 304 -11.67 2.52 15.50
C ILE A 304 -11.87 1.13 16.09
N SER A 305 -12.84 0.40 15.55
CA SER A 305 -13.25 -0.92 16.07
C SER A 305 -12.27 -2.04 15.74
N SER A 306 -11.47 -1.85 14.69
CA SER A 306 -10.42 -2.77 14.25
C SER A 306 -9.40 -2.01 13.41
N LEU A 307 -8.11 -2.29 13.61
CA LEU A 307 -7.10 -1.81 12.67
C LEU A 307 -7.40 -2.40 11.28
N PRO A 308 -7.24 -1.62 10.20
CA PRO A 308 -7.32 -2.14 8.85
C PRO A 308 -6.34 -3.31 8.73
N GLN A 309 -6.89 -4.52 8.65
CA GLN A 309 -6.13 -5.72 8.37
C GLN A 309 -5.76 -5.70 6.90
N SER A 310 -4.65 -6.35 6.55
CA SER A 310 -4.29 -6.51 5.13
C SER A 310 -5.51 -7.07 4.37
N PRO A 311 -5.88 -6.52 3.20
CA PRO A 311 -6.80 -7.23 2.33
C PRO A 311 -6.12 -8.55 1.95
N ASP A 312 -6.70 -9.67 2.39
CA ASP A 312 -6.28 -11.03 2.05
C ASP A 312 -6.18 -11.20 0.52
#